data_AF-A0A9W4XTC1-F1
#
_entry.id   AF-A0A9W4XTC1-F1
#
_cell.length_a   1.000
_cell.length_b   1.000
_cell.length_c   1.000
_cell.angle_alpha   90.00
_cell.angle_beta   90.00
_cell.angle_gamma   90.00
#
_symmetry.space_group_name_H-M   'P 1'
#
loop_
_entity.id
_entity.type
_entity.pdbx_description
1 polymer ?
#
loop_
_entity_poly.entity_id
_entity_poly.type
_entity_poly.pdbx_seq_one_letter_code
_entity_poly.pdbx_strand_id
1 'polypeptide(L)'
;MSRNFLIPSLPTSLVAISNANYNMSDSEAEGGVPLIEPEFDALSTSKKRKRAGETEEGHDDKKALKKAKRKEKKKQKMKSINEDDLDVELGVNRAFERMDSQLLADYINSRTRLYGKDLSSVELEELFVPSRTIKDTSSWSEPRKSDSLSAFLKKQCKKLEPTPDKPKGAPHTIVVTASGIRAADVVRSLKTGLPKAGIKDPNVAKLFAKHMKIAEQIQQLKKHKIDYGVGTPDRLSALLDQDALSTANLKRVVVDASYIDQKKRGILDMKELHEPLIKLLLRKEFVGDEGDGNELFVFY
;
A
#
# COMPACT_ATOMS: atom_id res chain seq x y z
N MET A 1 -43.71 10.02 -62.36
CA MET A 1 -42.44 9.59 -61.71
C MET A 1 -41.89 10.84 -61.03
N SER A 2 -41.71 11.00 -59.72
CA SER A 2 -41.65 10.04 -58.62
C SER A 2 -41.92 10.78 -57.30
N ARG A 3 -42.76 10.14 -56.47
CA ARG A 3 -42.92 10.17 -55.01
C ARG A 3 -42.10 11.20 -54.19
N ASN A 4 -42.79 12.19 -53.61
CA ASN A 4 -42.37 12.86 -52.38
C ASN A 4 -42.75 11.97 -51.19
N PHE A 5 -41.75 11.48 -50.45
CA PHE A 5 -41.94 10.72 -49.22
C PHE A 5 -42.03 11.67 -48.02
N LEU A 6 -43.18 11.62 -47.35
CA LEU A 6 -43.38 12.01 -45.95
C LEU A 6 -42.43 11.18 -45.06
N ILE A 7 -41.73 11.84 -44.14
CA ILE A 7 -41.22 11.20 -42.91
C ILE A 7 -41.81 12.00 -41.74
N PRO A 8 -42.66 11.40 -40.88
CA PRO A 8 -43.23 12.08 -39.73
C PRO A 8 -42.25 12.10 -38.55
N SER A 9 -42.29 13.21 -37.83
CA SER A 9 -41.62 13.46 -36.56
C SER A 9 -42.09 12.46 -35.48
N LEU A 10 -41.13 11.78 -34.86
CA LEU A 10 -41.40 10.90 -33.73
C LEU A 10 -41.47 11.70 -32.41
N PRO A 11 -42.36 11.31 -31.50
CA PRO A 11 -42.66 12.06 -30.29
C PRO A 11 -41.62 11.83 -29.18
N THR A 12 -41.36 12.91 -28.46
CA THR A 12 -40.66 13.01 -27.19
C THR A 12 -41.38 12.16 -26.14
N SER A 13 -40.82 11.00 -25.77
CA SER A 13 -41.24 10.26 -24.59
C SER A 13 -40.29 10.55 -23.43
N LEU A 14 -40.79 11.34 -22.48
CA LEU A 14 -40.30 11.40 -21.11
C LEU A 14 -40.24 9.98 -20.54
N VAL A 15 -39.04 9.51 -20.22
CA VAL A 15 -38.86 8.36 -19.32
C VAL A 15 -38.74 8.90 -17.90
N ALA A 16 -39.64 8.42 -17.06
CA ALA A 16 -39.82 8.80 -15.68
C ALA A 16 -38.55 8.61 -14.84
N ILE A 17 -38.25 9.63 -14.04
CA ILE A 17 -37.35 9.57 -12.89
C ILE A 17 -38.08 8.79 -11.79
N SER A 18 -37.73 7.51 -11.61
CA SER A 18 -38.11 6.77 -10.39
C SER A 18 -37.04 7.00 -9.33
N ASN A 19 -37.26 8.00 -8.46
CA ASN A 19 -36.58 8.13 -7.19
C ASN A 19 -37.04 6.99 -6.26
N ALA A 20 -36.29 5.90 -6.23
CA ALA A 20 -36.39 4.93 -5.15
C ALA A 20 -35.35 5.30 -4.07
N ASN A 21 -35.82 6.09 -3.10
CA ASN A 21 -35.17 6.23 -1.80
C ASN A 21 -35.20 4.86 -1.11
N TYR A 22 -34.11 4.11 -1.24
CA TYR A 22 -33.84 2.95 -0.40
C TYR A 22 -33.02 3.43 0.80
N ASN A 23 -33.74 3.84 1.85
CA ASN A 23 -33.20 3.89 3.22
C ASN A 23 -32.90 2.45 3.65
N MET A 24 -31.63 2.06 3.61
CA MET A 24 -31.14 0.87 4.30
C MET A 24 -30.48 1.32 5.59
N SER A 25 -31.14 0.90 6.66
CA SER A 25 -30.78 0.88 8.07
C SER A 25 -29.27 0.94 8.36
N ASP A 26 -28.95 1.98 9.12
CA ASP A 26 -27.80 2.11 10.01
C ASP A 26 -27.65 0.81 10.83
N SER A 27 -26.60 0.05 10.53
CA SER A 27 -26.17 -1.09 11.34
C SER A 27 -24.80 -0.72 11.90
N GLU A 28 -24.84 -0.56 13.22
CA GLU A 28 -23.79 -0.25 14.19
C GLU A 28 -22.35 -0.33 13.67
N ALA A 29 -21.74 0.84 13.59
CA ALA A 29 -20.33 1.03 13.35
C ALA A 29 -19.50 0.47 14.52
N GLU A 30 -18.88 -0.70 14.31
CA GLU A 30 -17.67 -1.07 15.06
C GLU A 30 -16.56 -0.07 14.70
N GLY A 31 -16.41 0.92 15.57
CA GLY A 31 -15.39 1.94 15.51
C GLY A 31 -14.00 1.32 15.45
N GLY A 32 -13.21 1.76 14.45
CA GLY A 32 -11.80 1.45 14.36
C GLY A 32 -11.10 1.83 15.65
N VAL A 33 -10.38 0.86 16.22
CA VAL A 33 -9.68 1.01 17.50
C VAL A 33 -8.64 2.14 17.40
N PRO A 34 -8.69 3.17 18.27
CA PRO A 34 -7.59 4.08 18.46
C PRO A 34 -6.33 3.30 18.85
N LEU A 35 -5.15 3.74 18.44
CA LEU A 35 -3.87 3.14 18.82
C LEU A 35 -3.77 3.02 20.35
N ILE A 36 -4.01 1.82 20.88
CA ILE A 36 -3.73 1.46 22.27
C ILE A 36 -2.55 0.49 22.30
N GLU A 37 -1.66 0.80 23.24
CA GLU A 37 -0.38 0.21 23.59
C GLU A 37 -0.51 -1.29 23.92
N PRO A 38 0.51 -2.14 23.63
CA PRO A 38 0.61 -3.44 24.30
C PRO A 38 1.12 -3.24 25.73
N GLU A 39 0.28 -3.54 26.72
CA GLU A 39 0.78 -3.98 28.02
C GLU A 39 1.35 -5.40 27.86
N PHE A 40 2.64 -5.58 28.14
CA PHE A 40 3.24 -6.89 28.35
C PHE A 40 3.28 -7.14 29.86
N ASP A 41 2.38 -8.00 30.32
CA ASP A 41 2.38 -8.55 31.67
C ASP A 41 3.55 -9.54 31.80
N ALA A 42 4.54 -9.16 32.61
CA ALA A 42 5.68 -9.99 32.91
C ALA A 42 5.46 -10.60 34.30
N LEU A 43 5.20 -11.92 34.31
CA LEU A 43 5.86 -12.96 35.12
C LEU A 43 4.88 -13.95 35.75
N SER A 44 4.94 -15.18 35.26
CA SER A 44 4.58 -16.36 36.03
C SER A 44 5.74 -16.78 36.97
N THR A 45 5.35 -16.99 38.22
CA THR A 45 5.86 -17.94 39.23
C THR A 45 7.31 -17.87 39.76
N SER A 46 7.44 -17.45 41.03
CA SER A 46 7.92 -18.34 42.11
C SER A 46 7.74 -17.73 43.53
N LYS A 47 7.10 -18.50 44.42
CA LYS A 47 7.00 -18.28 45.87
C LYS A 47 8.38 -18.41 46.54
N LYS A 48 8.78 -17.52 47.46
CA LYS A 48 8.89 -17.75 48.94
C LYS A 48 9.63 -16.63 49.72
N ARG A 49 9.04 -16.28 50.87
CA ARG A 49 9.58 -15.76 52.17
C ARG A 49 9.76 -14.24 52.41
N LYS A 50 8.84 -13.76 53.28
CA LYS A 50 8.93 -12.67 54.28
C LYS A 50 10.34 -12.39 54.85
N ARG A 51 10.70 -11.10 54.99
CA ARG A 51 10.90 -10.39 56.29
C ARG A 51 11.02 -8.87 56.07
N ALA A 52 10.61 -8.11 57.09
CA ALA A 52 10.37 -6.67 57.13
C ALA A 52 11.63 -5.77 57.20
N GLY A 53 11.46 -4.50 56.82
CA GLY A 53 12.35 -3.39 57.16
C GLY A 53 12.29 -2.22 56.16
N GLU A 54 11.42 -1.24 56.38
CA GLU A 54 11.51 0.10 55.76
C GLU A 54 12.64 0.87 56.45
N THR A 55 13.55 1.61 55.81
CA THR A 55 13.34 2.81 54.98
C THR A 55 14.71 3.22 54.44
N GLU A 56 14.85 3.46 53.12
CA GLU A 56 15.81 4.39 52.46
C GLU A 56 15.74 4.19 50.92
N GLU A 57 14.54 4.11 50.32
CA GLU A 57 14.39 3.89 48.87
C GLU A 57 13.37 4.86 48.28
N GLY A 58 13.83 6.02 47.81
CA GLY A 58 12.94 7.02 47.19
C GLY A 58 13.54 7.82 46.04
N HIS A 59 14.83 7.65 45.76
CA HIS A 59 15.54 8.49 44.79
C HIS A 59 15.94 7.74 43.50
N ASP A 60 16.28 6.45 43.57
CA ASP A 60 16.73 5.69 42.39
C ASP A 60 15.57 5.22 41.49
N ASP A 61 14.43 4.83 42.06
CA ASP A 61 13.26 4.40 41.28
C ASP A 61 12.67 5.54 40.43
N LYS A 62 12.64 6.77 40.97
CA LYS A 62 12.18 7.95 40.21
C LYS A 62 13.13 8.30 39.05
N LYS A 63 14.44 8.09 39.20
CA LYS A 63 15.41 8.27 38.11
C LYS A 63 15.29 7.18 37.05
N ALA A 64 15.08 5.92 37.45
CA ALA A 64 14.89 4.80 36.54
C ALA A 64 13.61 4.93 35.71
N LEU A 65 12.47 5.26 36.34
CA LEU A 65 11.18 5.53 35.69
C LEU A 65 11.25 6.72 34.72
N LYS A 66 11.96 7.80 35.09
CA LYS A 66 12.12 8.98 34.22
C LYS A 66 13.05 8.69 33.02
N LYS A 67 14.06 7.83 33.19
CA LYS A 67 14.94 7.38 32.11
C LYS A 67 14.24 6.39 31.18
N ALA A 68 13.40 5.49 31.72
CA ALA A 68 12.54 4.58 30.97
C ALA A 68 11.50 5.34 30.14
N LYS A 69 10.72 6.25 30.77
CA LYS A 69 9.76 7.12 30.06
C LYS A 69 10.43 8.02 29.01
N ARG A 70 11.66 8.50 29.25
CA ARG A 70 12.42 9.28 28.25
C ARG A 70 12.92 8.41 27.09
N LYS A 71 13.31 7.16 27.34
CA LYS A 71 13.74 6.20 26.31
C LYS A 71 12.55 5.70 25.50
N GLU A 72 11.40 5.51 26.13
CA GLU A 72 10.12 5.16 25.52
C GLU A 72 9.54 6.31 24.69
N LYS A 73 9.51 7.53 25.23
CA LYS A 73 9.10 8.74 24.49
C LYS A 73 10.07 9.07 23.35
N LYS A 74 11.37 8.75 23.47
CA LYS A 74 12.35 8.87 22.37
C LYS A 74 12.19 7.75 21.33
N LYS A 75 11.75 6.54 21.72
CA LYS A 75 11.45 5.40 20.83
C LYS A 75 10.10 5.59 20.11
N GLN A 76 9.10 6.21 20.75
CA GLN A 76 7.85 6.64 20.14
C GLN A 76 8.09 7.80 19.16
N LYS A 77 8.85 8.83 19.56
CA LYS A 77 9.24 9.95 18.66
C LYS A 77 10.10 9.55 17.45
N MET A 78 10.73 8.37 17.48
CA MET A 78 11.56 7.86 16.39
C MET A 78 10.80 6.85 15.51
N LYS A 79 9.53 6.55 15.81
CA LYS A 79 8.75 5.48 15.14
C LYS A 79 7.32 5.84 14.75
N SER A 80 6.78 6.98 15.18
CA SER A 80 5.51 7.50 14.69
C SER A 80 5.77 8.60 13.66
N ILE A 81 5.16 8.49 12.49
CA ILE A 81 4.92 9.64 11.59
C ILE A 81 4.33 10.77 12.45
N ASN A 82 4.89 11.97 12.35
CA ASN A 82 4.36 13.13 13.09
C ASN A 82 3.06 13.58 12.41
N GLU A 83 2.05 14.06 13.15
CA GLU A 83 0.86 14.65 12.52
C GLU A 83 1.23 15.80 11.58
N ASP A 84 2.33 16.50 11.86
CA ASP A 84 2.89 17.56 11.00
C ASP A 84 3.39 17.05 9.64
N ASP A 85 3.69 15.75 9.49
CA ASP A 85 4.08 15.16 8.21
C ASP A 85 2.85 14.87 7.32
N LEU A 86 1.62 14.94 7.86
CA LEU A 86 0.39 14.64 7.14
C LEU A 86 -0.17 15.89 6.45
N ASP A 87 -0.06 15.94 5.13
CA ASP A 87 -0.70 16.95 4.30
C ASP A 87 -2.10 16.47 3.88
N VAL A 88 -3.10 16.89 4.64
CA VAL A 88 -4.51 16.49 4.43
C VAL A 88 -5.08 17.07 3.13
N GLU A 89 -4.63 18.27 2.72
CA GLU A 89 -5.11 18.91 1.49
C GLU A 89 -4.63 18.19 0.26
N LEU A 90 -3.36 17.76 0.26
CA LEU A 90 -2.79 16.96 -0.82
C LEU A 90 -3.12 15.46 -0.69
N GLY A 91 -3.62 15.02 0.46
CA GLY A 91 -3.89 13.61 0.76
C GLY A 91 -2.61 12.78 0.78
N VAL A 92 -1.50 13.35 1.26
CA VAL A 92 -0.19 12.69 1.30
C VAL A 92 0.49 12.81 2.66
N ASN A 93 1.29 11.80 2.99
CA ASN A 93 2.20 11.77 4.11
C ASN A 93 3.63 12.06 3.61
N ARG A 94 4.14 13.24 3.94
CA ARG A 94 5.45 13.72 3.51
C ARG A 94 6.61 13.03 4.23
N ALA A 95 6.36 12.24 5.27
CA ALA A 95 7.42 11.49 5.95
C ALA A 95 8.15 10.53 5.00
N PHE A 96 7.43 9.94 4.04
CA PHE A 96 8.00 9.00 3.07
C PHE A 96 8.87 9.68 1.99
N GLU A 97 8.82 11.00 1.86
CA GLU A 97 9.68 11.75 0.93
C GLU A 97 11.14 11.76 1.39
N ARG A 98 11.35 11.67 2.71
CA ARG A 98 12.64 11.84 3.39
C ARG A 98 13.21 10.56 3.98
N MET A 99 12.57 9.41 3.78
CA MET A 99 13.08 8.11 4.22
C MET A 99 13.92 7.49 3.10
N ASP A 100 15.16 7.12 3.44
CA ASP A 100 16.01 6.26 2.61
C ASP A 100 15.58 4.79 2.71
N SER A 101 16.25 3.91 1.97
CA SER A 101 15.95 2.48 1.95
C SER A 101 16.01 1.81 3.33
N GLN A 102 16.95 2.23 4.19
CA GLN A 102 17.11 1.63 5.51
C GLN A 102 16.00 2.10 6.46
N LEU A 103 15.70 3.40 6.46
CA LEU A 103 14.62 3.97 7.27
C LEU A 103 13.26 3.42 6.84
N LEU A 104 13.02 3.22 5.55
CA LEU A 104 11.80 2.58 5.05
C LEU A 104 11.68 1.12 5.53
N ALA A 105 12.75 0.33 5.39
CA ALA A 105 12.75 -1.05 5.88
C ALA A 105 12.49 -1.11 7.39
N ASP A 106 13.18 -0.28 8.17
CA ASP A 106 12.98 -0.19 9.62
C ASP A 106 11.56 0.21 9.98
N TYR A 107 10.97 1.15 9.23
CA TYR A 107 9.57 1.57 9.40
C TYR A 107 8.63 0.39 9.17
N ILE A 108 8.71 -0.26 8.00
CA ILE A 108 7.86 -1.40 7.62
C ILE A 108 7.99 -2.54 8.65
N ASN A 109 9.22 -2.90 9.00
CA ASN A 109 9.49 -3.99 9.96
C ASN A 109 9.03 -3.64 11.37
N SER A 110 9.00 -2.35 11.74
CA SER A 110 8.36 -1.91 12.99
C SER A 110 6.85 -2.08 12.98
N ARG A 111 6.18 -1.86 11.83
CA ARG A 111 4.75 -2.15 11.66
C ARG A 111 4.48 -3.65 11.70
N THR A 112 5.32 -4.46 11.07
CA THR A 112 5.24 -5.93 11.16
C THR A 112 5.27 -6.41 12.62
N ARG A 113 6.20 -5.90 13.43
CA ARG A 113 6.23 -6.20 14.88
C ARG A 113 5.01 -5.68 15.64
N LEU A 114 4.48 -4.51 15.25
CA LEU A 114 3.32 -3.91 15.90
C LEU A 114 2.06 -4.75 15.70
N TYR A 115 1.90 -5.32 14.51
CA TYR A 115 0.70 -6.05 14.13
C TYR A 115 0.77 -7.56 14.39
N GLY A 116 1.96 -8.16 14.30
CA GLY A 116 2.20 -9.59 14.57
C GLY A 116 2.60 -9.87 16.02
N LYS A 117 1.85 -9.35 17.02
CA LYS A 117 2.16 -9.56 18.45
C LYS A 117 1.97 -11.02 18.89
N ASP A 118 1.22 -11.77 18.11
CA ASP A 118 0.89 -13.18 18.26
C ASP A 118 1.91 -14.11 17.57
N LEU A 119 2.84 -13.55 16.79
CA LEU A 119 3.88 -14.31 16.10
C LEU A 119 5.11 -14.50 16.98
N SER A 120 5.78 -15.63 16.82
CA SER A 120 7.08 -15.90 17.43
C SER A 120 8.16 -14.98 16.86
N SER A 121 9.31 -14.91 17.54
CA SER A 121 10.45 -14.13 17.06
C SER A 121 10.97 -14.62 15.69
N VAL A 122 10.91 -15.93 15.45
CA VAL A 122 11.35 -16.53 14.18
C VAL A 122 10.37 -16.19 13.05
N GLU A 123 9.06 -16.32 13.29
CA GLU A 123 8.03 -15.95 12.30
C GLU A 123 8.07 -14.46 11.96
N LEU A 124 8.37 -13.59 12.93
CA LEU A 124 8.53 -12.16 12.66
C LEU A 124 9.73 -11.87 11.76
N GLU A 125 10.85 -12.57 11.94
CA GLU A 125 12.06 -12.39 11.12
C GLU A 125 11.82 -12.80 9.66
N GLU A 126 11.03 -13.85 9.43
CA GLU A 126 10.60 -14.25 8.07
C GLU A 126 9.71 -13.21 7.39
N LEU A 127 9.08 -12.32 8.17
CA LEU A 127 8.20 -11.26 7.68
C LEU A 127 8.90 -9.89 7.53
N PHE A 128 10.22 -9.82 7.70
CA PHE A 128 10.94 -8.57 7.52
C PHE A 128 11.30 -8.32 6.07
N VAL A 129 10.92 -7.13 5.60
CA VAL A 129 11.31 -6.62 4.29
C VAL A 129 12.77 -6.16 4.38
N PRO A 130 13.70 -6.75 3.60
CA PRO A 130 15.10 -6.34 3.62
C PRO A 130 15.31 -4.98 2.96
N SER A 131 16.20 -4.14 3.50
CA SER A 131 16.50 -2.83 2.91
C SER A 131 17.08 -2.91 1.49
N ARG A 132 17.81 -3.99 1.16
CA ARG A 132 18.39 -4.23 -0.18
C ARG A 132 17.37 -4.31 -1.32
N THR A 133 16.11 -4.64 -1.00
CA THR A 133 15.04 -4.72 -2.01
C THR A 133 14.37 -3.37 -2.22
N ILE A 134 14.69 -2.36 -1.41
CA ILE A 134 14.09 -1.04 -1.46
C ILE A 134 15.02 -0.09 -2.20
N LYS A 135 14.50 0.52 -3.25
CA LYS A 135 15.15 1.60 -3.96
C LYS A 135 15.06 2.91 -3.19
N ASP A 136 16.18 3.59 -3.03
CA ASP A 136 16.20 4.95 -2.49
C ASP A 136 15.60 5.94 -3.51
N THR A 137 14.54 6.63 -3.10
CA THR A 137 13.83 7.64 -3.89
C THR A 137 13.83 9.03 -3.24
N SER A 138 14.67 9.24 -2.22
CA SER A 138 14.83 10.53 -1.52
C SER A 138 15.28 11.68 -2.43
N SER A 139 15.82 11.37 -3.61
CA SER A 139 16.16 12.36 -4.66
C SER A 139 14.94 12.97 -5.37
N TRP A 140 13.72 12.49 -5.09
CA TRP A 140 12.47 13.09 -5.56
C TRP A 140 11.97 14.15 -4.58
N SER A 141 11.83 15.39 -5.04
CA SER A 141 11.48 16.55 -4.22
C SER A 141 10.04 17.05 -4.37
N GLU A 142 9.31 16.59 -5.38
CA GLU A 142 7.92 17.03 -5.60
C GLU A 142 6.95 16.23 -4.72
N PRO A 143 5.78 16.78 -4.39
CA PRO A 143 4.77 16.06 -3.62
C PRO A 143 4.38 14.75 -4.29
N ARG A 144 4.27 13.66 -3.53
CA ARG A 144 3.97 12.31 -4.04
C ARG A 144 2.46 12.03 -4.18
N LYS A 145 1.76 12.90 -4.90
CA LYS A 145 0.33 12.79 -5.25
C LYS A 145 0.11 11.96 -6.53
N SER A 146 -1.12 11.54 -6.85
CA SER A 146 -1.36 10.71 -8.05
C SER A 146 -0.79 11.31 -9.33
N ASP A 147 -0.97 12.63 -9.52
CA ASP A 147 -0.63 13.33 -10.76
C ASP A 147 0.87 13.46 -11.01
N SER A 148 1.67 13.41 -9.96
CA SER A 148 3.13 13.41 -10.07
C SER A 148 3.70 12.01 -10.30
N LEU A 149 2.90 10.94 -10.20
CA LEU A 149 3.42 9.57 -10.28
C LEU A 149 4.10 9.29 -11.63
N SER A 150 3.54 9.75 -12.74
CA SER A 150 4.17 9.55 -14.05
C SER A 150 5.51 10.27 -14.18
N ALA A 151 5.64 11.47 -13.62
CA ALA A 151 6.89 12.23 -13.60
C ALA A 151 7.92 11.58 -12.65
N PHE A 152 7.45 11.12 -11.49
CA PHE A 152 8.24 10.35 -10.53
C PHE A 152 8.81 9.09 -11.18
N LEU A 153 7.97 8.28 -11.84
CA LEU A 153 8.41 7.08 -12.53
C LEU A 153 9.45 7.43 -13.60
N LYS A 154 9.24 8.50 -14.38
CA LYS A 154 10.21 8.91 -15.41
C LYS A 154 11.57 9.28 -14.83
N LYS A 155 11.60 9.97 -13.68
CA LYS A 155 12.86 10.39 -13.02
C LYS A 155 13.54 9.24 -12.29
N GLN A 156 12.77 8.44 -11.54
CA GLN A 156 13.31 7.42 -10.63
C GLN A 156 13.51 6.06 -11.31
N CYS A 157 12.80 5.76 -12.40
CA CYS A 157 12.80 4.45 -13.01
C CYS A 157 13.43 4.48 -14.41
N LYS A 158 14.50 3.69 -14.59
CA LYS A 158 15.07 3.41 -15.92
C LYS A 158 14.12 2.49 -16.69
N LYS A 159 13.98 2.66 -18.01
CA LYS A 159 13.20 1.78 -18.91
C LYS A 159 11.70 1.71 -18.57
N LEU A 160 10.96 2.74 -18.97
CA LEU A 160 9.49 2.79 -19.00
C LEU A 160 8.91 2.44 -20.39
N GLU A 161 9.73 1.83 -21.24
CA GLU A 161 9.35 1.41 -22.58
C GLU A 161 8.28 0.30 -22.54
N PRO A 162 7.43 0.22 -23.58
CA PRO A 162 6.41 -0.82 -23.69
C PRO A 162 7.00 -2.23 -23.54
N THR A 163 6.24 -3.10 -22.89
CA THR A 163 6.58 -4.52 -22.75
C THR A 163 6.52 -5.24 -24.11
N PRO A 164 7.33 -6.30 -24.28
CA PRO A 164 7.17 -7.23 -25.38
C PRO A 164 5.74 -7.80 -25.43
N ASP A 165 5.29 -8.23 -26.61
CA ASP A 165 3.94 -8.78 -26.75
C ASP A 165 3.72 -10.09 -25.98
N LYS A 166 4.79 -10.86 -25.75
CA LYS A 166 4.80 -12.11 -25.00
C LYS A 166 5.91 -12.08 -23.92
N PRO A 167 5.70 -12.69 -22.75
CA PRO A 167 4.45 -13.32 -22.31
C PRO A 167 3.33 -12.29 -22.06
N LYS A 168 2.07 -12.74 -22.18
CA LYS A 168 0.89 -11.92 -21.87
C LYS A 168 0.75 -11.77 -20.35
N GLY A 169 0.04 -10.75 -19.89
CA GLY A 169 -0.14 -10.53 -18.45
C GLY A 169 1.16 -10.26 -17.70
N ALA A 170 2.21 -9.78 -18.37
CA ALA A 170 3.55 -9.59 -17.79
C ALA A 170 3.96 -8.10 -17.79
N PRO A 171 3.56 -7.31 -16.79
CA PRO A 171 3.88 -5.89 -16.71
C PRO A 171 5.32 -5.68 -16.26
N HIS A 172 5.92 -4.56 -16.67
CA HIS A 172 7.21 -4.15 -16.12
C HIS A 172 7.08 -3.36 -14.83
N THR A 173 5.89 -2.81 -14.53
CA THR A 173 5.59 -2.07 -13.31
C THR A 173 4.31 -2.59 -12.69
N ILE A 174 4.36 -3.01 -11.43
CA ILE A 174 3.17 -3.22 -10.61
C ILE A 174 3.05 -2.03 -9.65
N VAL A 175 1.85 -1.47 -9.49
CA VAL A 175 1.55 -0.44 -8.49
C VAL A 175 0.57 -1.01 -7.48
N VAL A 176 0.96 -1.02 -6.22
CA VAL A 176 0.20 -1.54 -5.09
C VAL A 176 -0.42 -0.36 -4.35
N THR A 177 -1.74 -0.43 -4.15
CA THR A 177 -2.53 0.64 -3.54
C THR A 177 -3.40 0.12 -2.41
N ALA A 178 -3.79 0.99 -1.48
CA ALA A 178 -4.55 0.60 -0.29
C ALA A 178 -5.99 0.14 -0.58
N SER A 179 -6.58 0.55 -1.70
CA SER A 179 -7.97 0.21 -2.02
C SER A 179 -8.24 0.21 -3.53
N GLY A 180 -9.33 -0.44 -3.95
CA GLY A 180 -9.76 -0.43 -5.35
C GLY A 180 -10.18 0.95 -5.86
N ILE A 181 -10.67 1.83 -4.99
CA ILE A 181 -10.99 3.22 -5.35
C ILE A 181 -9.69 3.97 -5.67
N ARG A 182 -8.70 3.86 -4.78
CA ARG A 182 -7.37 4.46 -4.98
C ARG A 182 -6.68 3.89 -6.22
N ALA A 183 -6.75 2.59 -6.45
CA ALA A 183 -6.26 1.95 -7.66
C ALA A 183 -6.88 2.57 -8.93
N ALA A 184 -8.19 2.87 -8.92
CA ALA A 184 -8.84 3.51 -10.05
C ALA A 184 -8.36 4.95 -10.29
N ASP A 185 -8.08 5.72 -9.23
CA ASP A 185 -7.46 7.05 -9.31
C ASP A 185 -6.08 6.99 -9.94
N VAL A 186 -5.23 6.10 -9.43
CA VAL A 186 -3.86 5.90 -9.94
C VAL A 186 -3.89 5.48 -11.41
N VAL A 187 -4.80 4.59 -11.82
CA VAL A 187 -4.94 4.17 -13.23
C VAL A 187 -5.32 5.35 -14.13
N ARG A 188 -6.27 6.20 -13.70
CA ARG A 188 -6.66 7.40 -14.46
C ARG A 188 -5.49 8.36 -14.61
N SER A 189 -4.77 8.58 -13.51
CA SER A 189 -3.63 9.48 -13.49
C SER A 189 -2.49 8.97 -14.38
N LEU A 190 -2.12 7.68 -14.29
CA LEU A 190 -1.11 7.08 -15.17
C LEU A 190 -1.49 7.12 -16.64
N LYS A 191 -2.74 6.83 -17.00
CA LYS A 191 -3.21 6.89 -18.40
C LYS A 191 -3.09 8.29 -19.00
N THR A 192 -3.22 9.34 -18.17
CA THR A 192 -3.12 10.74 -18.61
C THR A 192 -1.69 11.26 -18.51
N GLY A 193 -0.95 10.86 -17.49
CA GLY A 193 0.38 11.38 -17.16
C GLY A 193 1.51 10.72 -17.93
N LEU A 194 1.44 9.40 -18.20
CA LEU A 194 2.48 8.68 -18.94
C LEU A 194 2.66 9.22 -20.38
N PRO A 195 1.60 9.51 -21.16
CA PRO A 195 1.75 10.17 -22.45
C PRO A 195 2.42 11.55 -22.35
N LYS A 196 2.05 12.36 -21.35
CA LYS A 196 2.69 13.67 -21.08
C LYS A 196 4.17 13.51 -20.70
N ALA A 197 4.52 12.40 -20.07
CA ALA A 197 5.89 12.04 -19.74
C ALA A 197 6.68 11.49 -20.96
N GLY A 198 6.06 11.37 -22.14
CA GLY A 198 6.70 10.90 -23.38
C GLY A 198 6.60 9.38 -23.60
N ILE A 199 5.78 8.67 -22.82
CA ILE A 199 5.54 7.23 -23.00
C ILE A 199 4.40 7.04 -23.99
N LYS A 200 4.69 6.39 -25.12
CA LYS A 200 3.71 6.14 -26.18
C LYS A 200 2.80 4.97 -25.81
N ASP A 201 1.49 5.17 -26.01
CA ASP A 201 0.44 4.15 -25.88
C ASP A 201 0.56 3.22 -24.65
N PRO A 202 0.66 3.76 -23.42
CA PRO A 202 0.88 2.97 -22.22
C PRO A 202 -0.33 2.07 -21.93
N ASN A 203 -0.08 0.76 -21.78
CA ASN A 203 -1.12 -0.18 -21.42
C ASN A 203 -1.20 -0.39 -19.90
N VAL A 204 -2.16 0.29 -19.28
CA VAL A 204 -2.40 0.27 -17.82
C VAL A 204 -3.62 -0.60 -17.48
N ALA A 205 -3.38 -1.73 -16.82
CA ALA A 205 -4.40 -2.68 -16.38
C ALA A 205 -4.85 -2.42 -14.93
N LYS A 206 -6.15 -2.63 -14.69
CA LYS A 206 -6.79 -2.56 -13.36
C LYS A 206 -6.81 -3.94 -12.75
N LEU A 207 -6.20 -4.13 -11.58
CA LEU A 207 -6.00 -5.40 -10.89
C LEU A 207 -6.60 -5.37 -9.47
N PHE A 208 -7.90 -5.06 -9.33
CA PHE A 208 -8.60 -5.01 -8.05
C PHE A 208 -10.06 -5.51 -8.14
N ALA A 209 -10.64 -5.89 -7.01
CA ALA A 209 -12.03 -6.36 -6.90
C ALA A 209 -13.04 -5.20 -6.91
N LYS A 210 -13.71 -4.94 -8.03
CA LYS A 210 -14.88 -4.04 -8.06
C LYS A 210 -15.91 -4.44 -9.12
N HIS A 211 -15.49 -4.58 -10.38
CA HIS A 211 -16.38 -4.86 -11.51
C HIS A 211 -15.94 -6.05 -12.38
N MET A 212 -14.91 -6.79 -11.94
CA MET A 212 -14.37 -7.93 -12.67
C MET A 212 -14.05 -9.06 -11.70
N LYS A 213 -14.65 -10.23 -11.97
CA LYS A 213 -14.37 -11.45 -11.20
C LYS A 213 -12.95 -11.92 -11.48
N ILE A 214 -12.36 -12.64 -10.53
CA ILE A 214 -10.98 -13.13 -10.68
C ILE A 214 -10.82 -14.00 -11.94
N ALA A 215 -11.79 -14.88 -12.23
CA ALA A 215 -11.77 -15.75 -13.41
C ALA A 215 -11.76 -14.97 -14.74
N GLU A 216 -12.56 -13.90 -14.84
CA GLU A 216 -12.61 -13.02 -16.01
C GLU A 216 -11.28 -12.28 -16.18
N GLN A 217 -10.72 -11.80 -15.08
CA GLN A 217 -9.44 -11.08 -15.08
C GLN A 217 -8.28 -11.98 -15.51
N ILE A 218 -8.29 -13.24 -15.08
CA ILE A 218 -7.30 -14.25 -15.53
C ILE A 218 -7.37 -14.43 -17.04
N GLN A 219 -8.58 -14.57 -17.60
CA GLN A 219 -8.76 -14.70 -19.04
C GLN A 219 -8.28 -13.45 -19.79
N GLN A 220 -8.54 -12.27 -19.24
CA GLN A 220 -8.05 -11.01 -19.81
C GLN A 220 -6.52 -10.97 -19.83
N LEU A 221 -5.86 -11.25 -18.71
CA LEU A 221 -4.39 -11.20 -18.61
C LEU A 221 -3.72 -12.22 -19.54
N LYS A 222 -4.32 -13.40 -19.73
CA LYS A 222 -3.81 -14.42 -20.67
C LYS A 222 -3.89 -13.99 -22.15
N LYS A 223 -4.77 -13.04 -22.49
CA LYS A 223 -4.99 -12.58 -23.88
C LYS A 223 -4.25 -11.30 -24.23
N HIS A 224 -4.03 -10.43 -23.24
CA HIS A 224 -3.53 -9.07 -23.48
C HIS A 224 -2.14 -8.88 -22.88
N LYS A 225 -1.25 -8.23 -23.64
CA LYS A 225 -0.02 -7.67 -23.06
C LYS A 225 -0.42 -6.54 -22.10
N ILE A 226 0.39 -6.26 -21.09
CA ILE A 226 0.18 -5.15 -20.15
C ILE A 226 1.53 -4.55 -19.80
N ASP A 227 1.62 -3.23 -19.67
CA ASP A 227 2.87 -2.55 -19.31
C ASP A 227 2.90 -2.22 -17.81
N TYR A 228 1.74 -1.78 -17.30
CA TYR A 228 1.53 -1.41 -15.90
C TYR A 228 0.32 -2.17 -15.33
N GLY A 229 0.48 -2.79 -14.17
CA GLY A 229 -0.62 -3.39 -13.41
C GLY A 229 -0.86 -2.62 -12.13
N VAL A 230 -2.06 -2.08 -11.90
CA VAL A 230 -2.39 -1.32 -10.68
C VAL A 230 -3.46 -2.05 -9.88
N GLY A 231 -3.16 -2.41 -8.65
CA GLY A 231 -4.04 -3.29 -7.86
C GLY A 231 -3.95 -3.15 -6.35
N THR A 232 -4.69 -4.01 -5.68
CA THR A 232 -4.65 -4.20 -4.23
C THR A 232 -3.84 -5.46 -3.89
N PRO A 233 -3.22 -5.56 -2.70
CA PRO A 233 -2.38 -6.70 -2.33
C PRO A 233 -3.03 -8.06 -2.59
N ASP A 234 -4.23 -8.30 -2.08
CA ASP A 234 -4.92 -9.60 -2.23
C ASP A 234 -5.16 -9.97 -3.69
N ARG A 235 -5.57 -9.00 -4.52
CA ARG A 235 -5.87 -9.28 -5.91
C ARG A 235 -4.60 -9.54 -6.71
N LEU A 236 -3.53 -8.82 -6.43
CA LEU A 236 -2.24 -9.06 -7.06
C LEU A 236 -1.72 -10.45 -6.70
N SER A 237 -1.73 -10.82 -5.41
CA SER A 237 -1.35 -12.16 -4.94
C SER A 237 -2.18 -13.25 -5.63
N ALA A 238 -3.52 -13.12 -5.63
CA ALA A 238 -4.41 -14.11 -6.24
C ALA A 238 -4.20 -14.28 -7.77
N LEU A 239 -3.73 -13.25 -8.47
CA LEU A 239 -3.42 -13.32 -9.89
C LEU A 239 -2.02 -13.90 -10.16
N LEU A 240 -1.06 -13.65 -9.27
CA LEU A 240 0.27 -14.27 -9.30
C LEU A 240 0.18 -15.76 -9.00
N ASP A 241 -0.59 -16.15 -7.98
CA ASP A 241 -0.80 -17.56 -7.57
C ASP A 241 -1.47 -18.43 -8.64
N GLN A 242 -2.16 -17.79 -9.59
CA GLN A 242 -2.84 -18.46 -10.71
C GLN A 242 -2.08 -18.35 -12.03
N ASP A 243 -0.82 -17.91 -11.97
CA ASP A 243 0.08 -17.69 -13.12
C ASP A 243 -0.55 -16.81 -14.22
N ALA A 244 -1.51 -15.96 -13.84
CA ALA A 244 -2.20 -15.06 -14.77
C ALA A 244 -1.48 -13.73 -14.87
N LEU A 245 -0.96 -13.24 -13.74
CA LEU A 245 -0.01 -12.13 -13.69
C LEU A 245 1.39 -12.73 -13.64
N SER A 246 2.21 -12.46 -14.66
CA SER A 246 3.58 -12.96 -14.75
C SER A 246 4.59 -11.89 -14.33
N THR A 247 5.66 -12.29 -13.66
CA THR A 247 6.77 -11.41 -13.27
C THR A 247 7.89 -11.36 -14.32
N ALA A 248 7.73 -12.02 -15.48
CA ALA A 248 8.79 -12.18 -16.48
C ALA A 248 9.37 -10.86 -17.02
N ASN A 249 8.55 -9.80 -17.08
CA ASN A 249 8.99 -8.47 -17.51
C ASN A 249 9.19 -7.50 -16.33
N LEU A 250 8.95 -7.93 -15.10
CA LEU A 250 8.85 -7.07 -13.92
C LEU A 250 10.20 -6.40 -13.65
N LYS A 251 10.16 -5.07 -13.53
CA LYS A 251 11.33 -4.24 -13.22
C LYS A 251 11.18 -3.47 -11.91
N ARG A 252 9.94 -3.38 -11.39
CA ARG A 252 9.63 -2.65 -10.16
C ARG A 252 8.23 -2.95 -9.64
N VAL A 253 8.12 -2.88 -8.33
CA VAL A 253 6.85 -2.83 -7.59
C VAL A 253 6.79 -1.50 -6.86
N VAL A 254 5.83 -0.67 -7.22
CA VAL A 254 5.63 0.66 -6.66
C VAL A 254 4.58 0.55 -5.56
N VAL A 255 4.92 0.96 -4.34
CA VAL A 255 4.00 0.97 -3.21
C VAL A 255 3.53 2.40 -3.00
N ASP A 256 2.23 2.66 -3.13
CA ASP A 256 1.59 3.97 -2.92
C ASP A 256 1.48 4.28 -1.42
N ALA A 257 2.64 4.52 -0.81
CA ALA A 257 2.84 4.66 0.63
C ALA A 257 2.58 6.08 1.12
N SER A 258 2.82 7.08 0.30
CA SER A 258 2.55 8.47 0.66
C SER A 258 1.05 8.77 0.73
N TYR A 259 0.20 8.08 -0.03
CA TYR A 259 -1.24 8.32 0.01
C TYR A 259 -1.83 8.05 1.40
N ILE A 260 -2.66 8.98 1.89
CA ILE A 260 -3.49 8.78 3.09
C ILE A 260 -4.97 8.85 2.75
N ASP A 261 -5.76 7.98 3.38
CA ASP A 261 -7.21 8.00 3.25
C ASP A 261 -7.86 9.13 4.08
N GLN A 262 -9.19 9.23 4.04
CA GLN A 262 -9.97 10.19 4.82
C GLN A 262 -9.79 10.04 6.34
N LYS A 263 -9.34 8.87 6.80
CA LYS A 263 -9.01 8.58 8.21
C LYS A 263 -7.52 8.79 8.50
N LYS A 264 -6.78 9.44 7.60
CA LYS A 264 -5.33 9.70 7.69
C LYS A 264 -4.47 8.42 7.78
N ARG A 265 -4.93 7.32 7.19
CA ARG A 265 -4.21 6.03 7.18
C ARG A 265 -3.55 5.78 5.83
N GLY A 266 -2.27 5.43 5.84
CA GLY A 266 -1.55 4.95 4.66
C GLY A 266 -1.61 3.43 4.50
N ILE A 267 -1.11 2.92 3.37
CA ILE A 267 -1.08 1.48 3.06
C ILE A 267 -0.29 0.65 4.10
N LEU A 268 0.70 1.26 4.77
CA LEU A 268 1.53 0.64 5.80
C LEU A 268 0.95 0.77 7.23
N ASP A 269 -0.15 1.50 7.38
CA ASP A 269 -0.75 1.83 8.69
C ASP A 269 -2.09 1.14 8.96
N MET A 270 -2.60 0.40 7.98
CA MET A 270 -3.84 -0.36 8.08
C MET A 270 -3.52 -1.79 8.55
N LYS A 271 -3.94 -2.16 9.77
CA LYS A 271 -3.67 -3.50 10.34
C LYS A 271 -4.23 -4.60 9.43
N GLU A 272 -5.44 -4.39 8.93
CA GLU A 272 -6.18 -5.28 8.04
C GLU A 272 -5.48 -5.53 6.70
N LEU A 273 -4.63 -4.59 6.26
CA LEU A 273 -3.94 -4.66 4.98
C LEU A 273 -2.48 -5.08 5.12
N HIS A 274 -1.91 -4.97 6.33
CA HIS A 274 -0.49 -5.19 6.57
C HIS A 274 -0.06 -6.61 6.21
N GLU A 275 -0.78 -7.63 6.68
CA GLU A 275 -0.45 -9.02 6.38
C GLU A 275 -0.54 -9.33 4.87
N PRO A 276 -1.63 -9.01 4.15
CA PRO A 276 -1.68 -9.15 2.69
C PRO A 276 -0.54 -8.44 1.95
N LEU A 277 -0.19 -7.22 2.38
CA LEU A 277 0.88 -6.44 1.76
C LEU A 277 2.25 -7.08 1.98
N ILE A 278 2.59 -7.45 3.22
CA ILE A 278 3.88 -8.07 3.53
C ILE A 278 4.02 -9.42 2.83
N LYS A 279 2.97 -10.25 2.81
CA LYS A 279 2.96 -11.52 2.05
C LYS A 279 3.22 -11.29 0.56
N LEU A 280 2.63 -10.24 -0.03
CA LEU A 280 2.90 -9.88 -1.42
C LEU A 280 4.35 -9.42 -1.63
N LEU A 281 4.87 -8.57 -0.75
CA LEU A 281 6.25 -8.05 -0.87
C LEU A 281 7.30 -9.14 -0.65
N LEU A 282 7.03 -10.15 0.17
CA LEU A 282 7.99 -11.22 0.48
C LEU A 282 7.88 -12.44 -0.44
N ARG A 283 7.11 -12.33 -1.53
CA ARG A 283 7.12 -13.33 -2.59
C ARG A 283 8.54 -13.55 -3.10
N LYS A 284 8.90 -14.81 -3.33
CA LYS A 284 10.24 -15.22 -3.80
C LYS A 284 10.60 -14.51 -5.10
N GLU A 285 9.61 -14.36 -5.98
CA GLU A 285 9.70 -13.67 -7.26
C GLU A 285 10.04 -12.18 -7.13
N PHE A 286 9.82 -11.58 -5.96
CA PHE A 286 10.05 -10.15 -5.70
C PHE A 286 11.32 -9.89 -4.89
N VAL A 287 11.63 -10.74 -3.92
CA VAL A 287 12.80 -10.56 -3.05
C VAL A 287 14.08 -11.10 -3.72
N GLY A 288 13.95 -12.13 -4.56
CA GLY A 288 15.09 -12.82 -5.16
C GLY A 288 15.95 -13.56 -4.12
N ASP A 289 17.06 -14.13 -4.57
CA ASP A 289 18.01 -14.82 -3.70
C ASP A 289 18.85 -13.81 -2.88
N GLU A 290 19.41 -14.27 -1.75
CA GLU A 290 20.03 -13.39 -0.74
C GLU A 290 21.33 -12.66 -1.16
N GLY A 291 21.77 -12.79 -2.42
CA GLY A 291 23.03 -12.23 -2.93
C GLY A 291 22.92 -10.94 -3.76
N ASP A 292 21.78 -10.69 -4.40
CA ASP A 292 21.62 -9.57 -5.34
C ASP A 292 20.63 -8.53 -4.78
N GLY A 293 21.13 -7.30 -4.54
CA GLY A 293 20.27 -6.15 -4.27
C GLY A 293 19.47 -5.82 -5.53
N ASN A 294 18.21 -6.25 -5.58
CA ASN A 294 17.38 -6.05 -6.76
C ASN A 294 16.67 -4.68 -6.80
N GLU A 295 16.69 -3.92 -5.69
CA GLU A 295 16.04 -2.61 -5.54
C GLU A 295 14.63 -2.55 -6.17
N LEU A 296 13.88 -3.66 -6.08
CA LEU A 296 12.64 -3.83 -6.81
C LEU A 296 11.52 -2.93 -6.27
N PHE A 297 11.53 -2.65 -4.97
CA PHE A 297 10.48 -1.89 -4.29
C PHE A 297 10.76 -0.40 -4.36
N VAL A 298 9.79 0.32 -4.89
CA VAL A 298 9.82 1.77 -5.05
C VAL A 298 8.67 2.34 -4.23
N PHE A 299 8.96 2.94 -3.08
CA PHE A 299 7.93 3.57 -2.28
C PHE A 299 7.63 4.94 -2.88
N TYR A 300 6.37 5.12 -3.26
CA TYR A 300 5.78 6.36 -3.75
C TYR A 300 4.95 6.97 -2.64
#